data_AF-A0A381Z6L1-F1
#
_entry.id   AF-A0A381Z6L1-F1
#
_cell.length_a   1.000
_cell.length_b   1.000
_cell.length_c   1.000
_cell.angle_alpha   90.00
_cell.angle_beta   90.00
_cell.angle_gamma   90.00
#
_symmetry.space_group_name_H-M   'P 1'
#
loop_
_entity.id
_entity.type
_entity.pdbx_description
1 polymer ?
#
loop_
_entity_poly.entity_id
_entity_poly.type
_entity_poly.pdbx_seq_one_letter_code
_entity_poly.pdbx_strand_id
1 'polypeptide(L)'
;MIFTIITKDLQKELKSNLPQIMVLLKKQPAIAYKKIGDIGKEVGKKYNIELLVNFPHRGKIENFDMYGKQDLSFIIDMEKTRFPIERDIIKEKAKEVFGDVETEDAYMYEGKEGVKVFLGPANESGRKEDRIDILPHSLHVWFEFTDKVIEFCDWLLENVYLIKVIQTNND
;
A
#
# COMPACT_ATOMS: atom_id res chain seq x y z
N MET A 1 -6.40 8.93 11.47
CA MET A 1 -5.12 8.58 10.83
C MET A 1 -5.39 8.29 9.35
N ILE A 2 -4.54 8.80 8.44
CA ILE A 2 -4.85 8.95 7.01
C ILE A 2 -4.87 7.63 6.21
N PHE A 3 -3.95 6.70 6.48
CA PHE A 3 -3.92 5.37 5.85
C PHE A 3 -5.22 4.62 6.15
N THR A 4 -5.65 4.63 7.41
CA THR A 4 -6.93 4.06 7.84
C THR A 4 -8.12 4.65 7.09
N ILE A 5 -8.14 5.97 6.86
CA ILE A 5 -9.22 6.66 6.12
C ILE A 5 -9.24 6.20 4.67
N ILE A 6 -8.09 6.25 3.98
CA ILE A 6 -7.96 5.88 2.57
C ILE A 6 -8.36 4.42 2.34
N THR A 7 -7.85 3.51 3.17
CA THR A 7 -8.11 2.07 3.02
C THR A 7 -9.56 1.71 3.33
N LYS A 8 -10.20 2.36 4.31
CA LYS A 8 -11.65 2.16 4.57
C LYS A 8 -12.52 2.67 3.44
N ASP A 9 -12.17 3.80 2.82
CA ASP A 9 -12.86 4.32 1.64
C ASP A 9 -12.71 3.34 0.45
N LEU A 10 -11.49 2.85 0.20
CA LEU A 10 -11.24 1.83 -0.81
C LEU A 10 -12.05 0.55 -0.57
N GLN A 11 -12.04 0.02 0.66
CA GLN A 11 -12.79 -1.19 1.03
C GLN A 11 -14.30 -1.00 0.80
N LYS A 12 -14.83 0.17 1.13
CA LYS A 12 -16.24 0.51 0.89
C LYS A 12 -16.58 0.49 -0.61
N GLU A 13 -15.76 1.11 -1.45
CA GLU A 13 -15.99 1.16 -2.89
C GLU A 13 -15.78 -0.20 -3.58
N LEU A 14 -14.80 -0.99 -3.15
CA LEU A 14 -14.62 -2.35 -3.66
C LEU A 14 -15.79 -3.25 -3.26
N LYS A 15 -16.25 -3.15 -2.01
CA LYS A 15 -17.40 -3.91 -1.51
C LYS A 15 -18.71 -3.56 -2.23
N SER A 16 -18.96 -2.28 -2.51
CA SER A 16 -20.17 -1.85 -3.23
C SER A 16 -20.19 -2.34 -4.68
N ASN A 17 -19.03 -2.54 -5.30
CA ASN A 17 -18.89 -3.02 -6.67
C ASN A 17 -18.66 -4.55 -6.77
N LEU A 18 -18.56 -5.26 -5.64
CA LEU A 18 -18.16 -6.67 -5.58
C LEU A 18 -19.02 -7.60 -6.45
N PRO A 19 -20.37 -7.52 -6.46
CA PRO A 19 -21.18 -8.39 -7.33
C PRO A 19 -20.83 -8.25 -8.81
N GLN A 20 -20.58 -7.02 -9.28
CA GLN A 20 -20.17 -6.75 -10.66
C GLN A 20 -18.78 -7.31 -10.94
N ILE A 21 -17.84 -7.10 -10.01
CA ILE A 21 -16.47 -7.63 -10.10
C ILE A 21 -16.50 -9.16 -10.23
N MET A 22 -17.27 -9.85 -9.39
CA MET A 22 -17.37 -11.32 -9.43
C MET A 22 -17.91 -11.84 -10.78
N VAL A 23 -18.91 -11.15 -11.36
CA VAL A 23 -19.44 -11.50 -12.68
C VAL A 23 -18.39 -11.27 -13.77
N LEU A 24 -17.69 -10.13 -13.72
CA LEU A 24 -16.64 -9.79 -14.66
C LEU A 24 -15.46 -10.77 -14.56
N LEU A 25 -15.03 -11.17 -13.37
CA LEU A 25 -13.94 -12.13 -13.21
C LEU A 25 -14.23 -13.47 -13.89
N LYS A 26 -15.48 -13.92 -13.86
CA LYS A 26 -15.89 -15.17 -14.52
C LYS A 26 -15.97 -15.07 -16.04
N LYS A 27 -16.33 -13.89 -16.57
CA LYS A 27 -16.66 -13.72 -18.00
C LYS A 27 -15.59 -12.99 -18.80
N GLN A 28 -15.00 -11.96 -18.21
CA GLN A 28 -14.09 -10.99 -18.83
C GLN A 28 -13.03 -10.53 -17.81
N PRO A 29 -12.07 -11.39 -17.41
CA PRO A 29 -11.12 -11.09 -16.35
C PRO A 29 -10.38 -9.77 -16.52
N ALA A 30 -9.91 -9.46 -17.74
CA ALA A 30 -9.20 -8.21 -18.03
C ALA A 30 -10.03 -6.96 -17.69
N ILE A 31 -11.35 -7.01 -17.88
CA ILE A 31 -12.26 -5.90 -17.55
C ILE A 31 -12.47 -5.83 -16.03
N ALA A 32 -12.47 -6.97 -15.32
CA ALA A 32 -12.48 -6.96 -13.85
C ALA A 32 -11.22 -6.29 -13.27
N TYR A 33 -10.02 -6.66 -13.76
CA TYR A 33 -8.77 -6.01 -13.36
C TYR A 33 -8.82 -4.50 -13.60
N LYS A 34 -9.27 -4.09 -14.80
CA LYS A 34 -9.45 -2.66 -15.11
C LYS A 34 -10.41 -1.98 -14.15
N LYS A 35 -11.58 -2.58 -13.88
CA LYS A 35 -12.59 -2.03 -12.98
C LYS A 35 -12.08 -1.86 -11.56
N ILE A 36 -11.33 -2.82 -11.03
CA ILE A 36 -10.70 -2.74 -9.70
C ILE A 36 -9.65 -1.62 -9.69
N GLY A 37 -8.81 -1.55 -10.72
CA GLY A 37 -7.82 -0.48 -10.87
C GLY A 37 -8.45 0.91 -10.96
N ASP A 38 -9.55 1.05 -11.72
CA ASP A 38 -10.29 2.31 -11.83
C ASP A 38 -10.88 2.72 -10.46
N ILE A 39 -11.43 1.79 -9.67
CA ILE A 39 -11.89 2.07 -8.30
C ILE A 39 -10.74 2.59 -7.44
N GLY A 40 -9.58 1.93 -7.47
CA GLY A 40 -8.38 2.39 -6.75
C GLY A 40 -8.00 3.82 -7.13
N LYS A 41 -7.93 4.11 -8.43
CA LYS A 41 -7.61 5.45 -8.95
C LYS A 41 -8.60 6.52 -8.50
N GLU A 42 -9.90 6.25 -8.58
CA GLU A 42 -10.92 7.22 -8.15
C GLU A 42 -10.88 7.50 -6.65
N VAL A 43 -10.60 6.48 -5.82
CA VAL A 43 -10.38 6.68 -4.38
C VAL A 43 -9.12 7.49 -4.13
N GLY A 44 -7.99 7.11 -4.76
CA GLY A 44 -6.71 7.81 -4.60
C GLY A 44 -6.77 9.30 -4.95
N LYS A 45 -7.49 9.67 -6.01
CA LYS A 45 -7.70 11.07 -6.42
C LYS A 45 -8.23 11.96 -5.30
N LYS A 46 -9.12 11.46 -4.44
CA LYS A 46 -9.68 12.21 -3.30
C LYS A 46 -8.60 12.66 -2.30
N TYR A 47 -7.47 11.96 -2.28
CA TYR A 47 -6.35 12.17 -1.37
C TYR A 47 -5.07 12.62 -2.09
N ASN A 48 -5.19 13.02 -3.37
CA ASN A 48 -4.08 13.46 -4.21
C ASN A 48 -2.93 12.44 -4.32
N ILE A 49 -3.28 11.16 -4.46
CA ILE A 49 -2.34 10.05 -4.69
C ILE A 49 -2.88 9.14 -5.79
N GLU A 50 -2.03 8.30 -6.39
CA GLU A 50 -2.49 7.15 -7.16
C GLU A 50 -2.47 5.89 -6.29
N LEU A 51 -3.60 5.20 -6.21
CA LEU A 51 -3.80 4.02 -5.37
C LEU A 51 -4.01 2.79 -6.24
N LEU A 52 -3.12 1.81 -6.11
CA LEU A 52 -3.10 0.60 -6.96
C LEU A 52 -3.36 -0.64 -6.12
N VAL A 53 -4.47 -1.32 -6.41
CA VAL A 53 -4.77 -2.64 -5.85
C VAL A 53 -4.03 -3.70 -6.66
N ASN A 54 -3.18 -4.48 -6.00
CA ASN A 54 -2.32 -5.44 -6.66
C ASN A 54 -2.75 -6.89 -6.40
N PHE A 55 -2.39 -7.78 -7.32
CA PHE A 55 -2.61 -9.22 -7.20
C PHE A 55 -1.32 -9.96 -7.59
N PRO A 56 -0.29 -9.96 -6.71
CA PRO A 56 1.06 -10.40 -7.05
C PRO A 56 1.16 -11.91 -7.37
N HIS A 57 0.19 -12.71 -6.93
CA HIS A 57 0.15 -14.15 -7.18
C HIS A 57 -1.22 -14.59 -7.70
N ARG A 58 -1.22 -15.68 -8.48
CA ARG A 58 -2.44 -16.34 -8.95
C ARG A 58 -3.31 -16.73 -7.75
N GLY A 59 -4.62 -16.55 -7.86
CA GLY A 59 -5.55 -16.86 -6.76
C GLY A 59 -5.85 -15.68 -5.84
N LYS A 60 -4.99 -14.65 -5.78
CA LYS A 60 -5.22 -13.50 -4.89
C LYS A 60 -6.43 -12.66 -5.32
N ILE A 61 -6.70 -12.55 -6.63
CA ILE A 61 -7.86 -11.79 -7.10
C ILE A 61 -9.18 -12.48 -6.78
N GLU A 62 -9.18 -13.79 -6.57
CA GLU A 62 -10.34 -14.56 -6.16
C GLU A 62 -10.62 -14.47 -4.64
N ASN A 63 -9.69 -13.93 -3.85
CA ASN A 63 -9.87 -13.73 -2.41
C ASN A 63 -10.55 -12.39 -2.11
N PHE A 64 -11.87 -12.34 -2.28
CA PHE A 64 -12.68 -11.13 -2.15
C PHE A 64 -12.64 -10.50 -0.75
N ASP A 65 -12.45 -11.29 0.30
CA ASP A 65 -12.43 -10.80 1.68
C ASP A 65 -11.23 -9.90 1.98
N MET A 66 -10.17 -10.01 1.16
CA MET A 66 -8.92 -9.28 1.29
C MET A 66 -8.83 -8.03 0.42
N TYR A 67 -9.88 -7.70 -0.33
CA TYR A 67 -9.91 -6.53 -1.19
C TYR A 67 -9.77 -5.24 -0.37
N GLY A 68 -8.67 -4.50 -0.61
CA GLY A 68 -8.33 -3.30 0.15
C GLY A 68 -7.81 -3.55 1.57
N LYS A 69 -7.43 -4.80 1.89
CA LYS A 69 -6.83 -5.22 3.18
C LYS A 69 -5.42 -5.78 3.06
N GLN A 70 -4.87 -5.84 1.85
CA GLN A 70 -3.51 -6.27 1.55
C GLN A 70 -3.09 -5.77 0.16
N ASP A 71 -1.81 -5.96 -0.17
CA ASP A 71 -1.25 -5.80 -1.53
C ASP A 71 -1.61 -4.47 -2.22
N LEU A 72 -1.24 -3.35 -1.60
CA LEU A 72 -1.64 -2.02 -2.03
C LEU A 72 -0.42 -1.12 -2.25
N SER A 73 -0.42 -0.38 -3.36
CA SER A 73 0.58 0.63 -3.65
C SER A 73 -0.03 2.03 -3.58
N PHE A 74 0.69 2.94 -2.94
CA PHE A 74 0.43 4.37 -2.91
C PHE A 74 1.55 5.00 -3.73
N ILE A 75 1.21 5.68 -4.82
CA ILE A 75 2.13 6.52 -5.58
C ILE A 75 1.82 7.96 -5.16
N ILE A 76 2.75 8.57 -4.44
CA ILE A 76 2.55 9.87 -3.79
C ILE A 76 3.02 10.98 -4.72
N ASP A 77 4.30 10.95 -5.12
CA ASP A 77 4.91 12.01 -5.92
C ASP A 77 6.17 11.47 -6.60
N MET A 78 6.08 11.19 -7.90
CA MET A 78 7.16 10.59 -8.71
C MET A 78 8.42 11.46 -8.80
N GLU A 79 8.29 12.77 -8.57
CA GLU A 79 9.40 13.72 -8.58
C GLU A 79 10.25 13.61 -7.31
N LYS A 80 9.71 13.05 -6.22
CA LYS A 80 10.47 12.84 -4.99
C LYS A 80 11.53 11.76 -5.18
N THR A 81 12.77 12.15 -4.90
CA THR A 81 13.94 11.26 -5.00
C THR A 81 14.61 10.99 -3.65
N ARG A 82 14.21 11.70 -2.59
CA ARG A 82 14.77 11.59 -1.24
C ARG A 82 13.68 11.71 -0.18
N PHE A 83 13.87 11.04 0.95
CA PHE A 83 13.02 11.21 2.12
C PHE A 83 13.27 12.57 2.80
N PRO A 84 12.26 13.14 3.48
CA PRO A 84 12.44 14.34 4.29
C PRO A 84 13.12 14.05 5.64
N ILE A 85 13.31 12.78 5.99
CA ILE A 85 13.97 12.31 7.21
C ILE A 85 15.02 11.24 6.86
N GLU A 86 15.92 10.96 7.80
CA GLU A 86 16.91 9.89 7.65
C GLU A 86 16.23 8.51 7.57
N ARG A 87 16.75 7.63 6.71
CA ARG A 87 16.22 6.27 6.54
C ARG A 87 16.27 5.46 7.81
N ASP A 88 17.30 5.67 8.63
CA ASP A 88 17.47 4.90 9.85
C ASP A 88 16.35 5.19 10.85
N ILE A 89 15.78 6.41 10.86
CA ILE A 89 14.58 6.72 11.64
C ILE A 89 13.39 5.85 11.20
N ILE A 90 13.23 5.62 9.90
CA ILE A 90 12.17 4.75 9.36
C ILE A 90 12.40 3.29 9.80
N LYS A 91 13.65 2.81 9.76
CA LYS A 91 14.02 1.45 10.18
C LYS A 91 13.82 1.27 11.70
N GLU A 92 14.21 2.25 12.50
CA GLU A 92 14.00 2.26 13.95
C GLU A 92 12.51 2.23 14.28
N LYS A 93 11.70 3.06 13.60
CA LYS A 93 10.25 3.05 13.80
C LYS A 93 9.63 1.70 13.42
N ALA A 94 10.11 1.05 12.35
CA ALA A 94 9.66 -0.30 12.00
C ALA A 94 9.96 -1.31 13.13
N LYS A 95 11.16 -1.26 13.71
CA LYS A 95 11.55 -2.13 14.84
C LYS A 95 10.75 -1.84 16.10
N GLU A 96 10.43 -0.58 16.37
CA GLU A 96 9.56 -0.19 17.48
C GLU A 96 8.17 -0.83 17.36
N VAL A 97 7.57 -0.78 16.17
CA VAL A 97 6.19 -1.28 15.95
C VAL A 97 6.14 -2.81 15.82
N PHE A 98 7.05 -3.38 15.03
CA PHE A 98 7.01 -4.80 14.66
C PHE A 98 7.91 -5.70 15.52
N GLY A 99 8.84 -5.14 16.30
CA GLY A 99 9.82 -5.89 17.08
C GLY A 99 11.10 -6.17 16.30
N ASP A 100 11.71 -7.34 16.49
CA ASP A 100 12.95 -7.74 15.82
C ASP A 100 12.70 -8.13 14.35
N VAL A 101 12.35 -7.14 13.53
CA VAL A 101 12.17 -7.28 12.09
C VAL A 101 13.43 -6.91 11.33
N GLU A 102 13.65 -7.61 10.22
CA GLU A 102 14.71 -7.29 9.31
C GLU A 102 14.35 -6.07 8.46
N THR A 103 15.32 -5.16 8.33
CA THR A 103 15.20 -3.95 7.51
C THR A 103 16.42 -3.80 6.62
N GLU A 104 16.20 -3.46 5.35
CA GLU A 104 17.27 -3.23 4.36
C GLU A 104 17.10 -1.88 3.68
N ASP A 105 18.18 -1.33 3.12
CA ASP A 105 18.06 -0.25 2.15
C ASP A 105 17.50 -0.81 0.82
N ALA A 106 16.48 -0.17 0.27
CA ALA A 106 15.99 -0.44 -1.07
C ALA A 106 16.82 0.36 -2.09
N TYR A 107 17.73 -0.30 -2.78
CA TYR A 107 18.44 0.32 -3.90
C TYR A 107 17.54 0.39 -5.13
N MET A 108 17.30 1.60 -5.63
CA MET A 108 16.77 1.84 -6.97
C MET A 108 17.84 2.45 -7.86
N TYR A 109 17.62 2.38 -9.18
CA TYR A 109 18.38 3.15 -10.17
C TYR A 109 18.37 4.66 -9.83
N GLU A 110 19.47 5.36 -10.13
CA GLU A 110 19.59 6.83 -10.01
C GLU A 110 19.59 7.41 -8.59
N GLY A 111 20.01 6.64 -7.59
CA GLY A 111 20.27 7.17 -6.23
C GLY A 111 19.02 7.43 -5.40
N LYS A 112 17.86 6.89 -5.80
CA LYS A 112 16.63 6.88 -4.99
C LYS A 112 16.71 5.73 -3.98
N GLU A 113 17.35 5.95 -2.85
CA GLU A 113 17.51 4.94 -1.81
C GLU A 113 16.27 4.91 -0.87
N GLY A 114 15.59 3.76 -0.84
CA GLY A 114 14.42 3.48 -0.02
C GLY A 114 14.73 2.62 1.20
N VAL A 115 13.69 2.13 1.87
CA VAL A 115 13.76 1.15 2.97
C VAL A 115 12.83 -0.03 2.65
N LYS A 116 13.27 -1.25 2.93
CA LYS A 116 12.41 -2.44 2.97
C LYS A 116 12.26 -2.91 4.41
N VAL A 117 11.06 -3.31 4.78
CA VAL A 117 10.75 -3.96 6.06
C VAL A 117 10.16 -5.32 5.77
N PHE A 118 10.82 -6.39 6.21
CA PHE A 118 10.35 -7.76 5.99
C PHE A 118 9.52 -8.24 7.18
N LEU A 119 8.29 -8.68 6.91
CA LEU A 119 7.30 -9.04 7.93
C LEU A 119 7.04 -10.54 8.01
N GLY A 120 7.40 -11.29 6.98
CA GLY A 120 7.27 -12.75 6.93
C GLY A 120 8.57 -13.46 6.59
N PRO A 121 8.59 -14.79 6.74
CA PRO A 121 9.75 -15.60 6.39
C PRO A 121 9.98 -15.60 4.87
N ALA A 122 11.17 -16.02 4.47
CA ALA A 122 11.42 -16.35 3.07
C ALA A 122 10.56 -17.56 2.64
N ASN A 123 10.02 -17.51 1.43
CA ASN A 123 9.36 -18.66 0.82
C ASN A 123 10.36 -19.75 0.41
N GLU A 124 9.88 -20.86 -0.14
CA GLU A 124 10.72 -22.01 -0.56
C GLU A 124 11.82 -21.63 -1.57
N SER A 125 11.63 -20.54 -2.33
CA SER A 125 12.61 -20.01 -3.28
C SER A 125 13.57 -18.99 -2.64
N GLY A 126 13.53 -18.82 -1.32
CA GLY A 126 14.33 -17.85 -0.59
C GLY A 126 13.85 -16.39 -0.70
N ARG A 127 12.68 -16.14 -1.30
CA ARG A 127 12.18 -14.77 -1.50
C ARG A 127 11.31 -14.32 -0.32
N LYS A 128 11.55 -13.12 0.18
CA LYS A 128 10.71 -12.48 1.20
C LYS A 128 9.65 -11.62 0.55
N GLU A 129 8.46 -12.19 0.38
CA GLU A 129 7.35 -11.56 -0.32
C GLU A 129 6.50 -10.68 0.61
N ASP A 130 6.36 -11.11 1.86
CA ASP A 130 5.70 -10.38 2.94
C ASP A 130 6.57 -9.23 3.43
N ARG A 131 6.34 -8.04 2.88
CA ARG A 131 7.16 -6.86 3.16
C ARG A 131 6.45 -5.55 2.90
N ILE A 132 7.07 -4.46 3.38
CA ILE A 132 6.72 -3.09 3.04
C ILE A 132 7.92 -2.47 2.33
N ASP A 133 7.73 -2.06 1.08
CA ASP A 133 8.74 -1.30 0.32
C ASP A 133 8.39 0.20 0.43
N ILE A 134 9.31 0.97 1.01
CA ILE A 134 9.15 2.40 1.32
C ILE A 134 10.15 3.13 0.42
N LEU A 135 9.64 3.88 -0.56
CA LEU A 135 10.45 4.66 -1.50
C LEU A 135 10.10 6.14 -1.36
N PRO A 136 11.00 7.08 -1.69
CA PRO A 136 10.69 8.52 -1.57
C PRO A 136 9.41 8.99 -2.27
N HIS A 137 9.01 8.31 -3.35
CA HIS A 137 7.84 8.65 -4.17
C HIS A 137 6.64 7.71 -3.97
N SER A 138 6.84 6.55 -3.34
CA SER A 138 5.80 5.52 -3.27
C SER A 138 5.95 4.61 -2.05
N LEU A 139 4.82 4.13 -1.57
CA LEU A 139 4.71 3.13 -0.51
C LEU A 139 4.04 1.89 -1.09
N HIS A 140 4.65 0.72 -0.93
CA HIS A 140 4.07 -0.55 -1.35
C HIS A 140 3.96 -1.49 -0.15
N VAL A 141 2.73 -1.93 0.15
CA VAL A 141 2.44 -2.84 1.25
C VAL A 141 2.08 -4.20 0.66
N TRP A 142 3.04 -5.13 0.67
CA TRP A 142 2.90 -6.51 0.18
C TRP A 142 2.58 -7.46 1.33
N PHE A 143 1.65 -7.06 2.19
CA PHE A 143 1.27 -7.81 3.37
C PHE A 143 -0.14 -7.44 3.83
N GLU A 144 -0.72 -8.25 4.72
CA GLU A 144 -2.01 -7.98 5.33
C GLU A 144 -1.97 -6.76 6.27
N PHE A 145 -3.05 -5.97 6.25
CA PHE A 145 -3.21 -4.77 7.08
C PHE A 145 -3.64 -5.12 8.51
N THR A 146 -2.71 -5.73 9.25
CA THR A 146 -2.84 -5.88 10.71
C THR A 146 -2.83 -4.52 11.42
N ASP A 147 -3.25 -4.47 12.68
CA ASP A 147 -3.24 -3.23 13.47
C ASP A 147 -1.87 -2.53 13.48
N LYS A 148 -0.79 -3.33 13.59
CA LYS A 148 0.59 -2.82 13.55
C LYS A 148 0.97 -2.26 12.17
N VAL A 149 0.54 -2.92 11.10
CA VAL A 149 0.78 -2.42 9.73
C VAL A 149 0.04 -1.12 9.49
N ILE A 150 -1.21 -1.03 9.95
CA ILE A 150 -2.01 0.19 9.89
C ILE A 150 -1.31 1.32 10.65
N GLU A 151 -0.89 1.07 11.90
CA GLU A 151 -0.18 2.05 12.73
C GLU A 151 1.10 2.57 12.04
N PHE A 152 1.93 1.66 11.54
CA PHE A 152 3.17 2.02 10.87
C PHE A 152 2.92 2.80 9.57
N CYS A 153 1.96 2.36 8.75
CA CYS A 153 1.63 3.05 7.50
C CYS A 153 1.00 4.42 7.76
N ASP A 154 0.18 4.56 8.79
CA ASP A 154 -0.34 5.85 9.23
C ASP A 154 0.80 6.81 9.62
N TRP A 155 1.77 6.33 10.40
CA TRP A 155 2.96 7.11 10.74
C TRP A 155 3.79 7.49 9.51
N LEU A 156 3.98 6.57 8.56
CA LEU A 156 4.71 6.85 7.30
C LEU A 156 4.01 7.93 6.48
N LEU A 157 2.70 7.81 6.27
CA LEU A 157 1.95 8.79 5.47
C LEU A 157 2.03 10.19 6.09
N GLU A 158 2.01 10.29 7.42
CA GLU A 158 2.11 11.55 8.14
C GLU A 158 3.53 12.13 8.18
N ASN A 159 4.54 11.32 8.51
CA ASN A 159 5.88 11.82 8.86
C ASN A 159 6.90 11.71 7.71
N VAL A 160 6.71 10.74 6.80
CA VAL A 160 7.61 10.52 5.66
C VAL A 160 7.02 11.14 4.40
N TYR A 161 5.74 10.87 4.11
CA TYR A 161 5.10 11.37 2.88
C TYR A 161 4.44 12.73 3.04
N LEU A 162 4.26 13.19 4.28
CA LEU A 162 3.66 14.48 4.64
C LEU A 162 2.25 14.66 4.07
N ILE A 163 1.48 13.57 3.97
CA ILE A 163 0.09 13.60 3.52
C ILE A 163 -0.76 14.19 4.64
N LYS A 164 -1.40 15.32 4.34
CA LYS A 164 -2.35 15.97 5.26
C LYS A 164 -3.76 15.49 4.97
N VAL A 165 -4.55 15.31 6.01
CA VAL A 165 -6.00 15.15 5.85
C VAL A 165 -6.53 16.48 5.31
N ILE A 166 -7.04 16.48 4.08
CA ILE A 166 -7.84 17.61 3.59
C ILE A 166 -9.13 17.56 4.39
N GLN A 167 -9.30 18.46 5.35
CA GLN A 167 -10.61 18.70 5.95
C GLN A 167 -11.48 19.25 4.83
N THR A 168 -12.36 18.43 4.27
CA THR A 168 -13.51 18.96 3.54
C THR A 168 -14.38 19.63 4.59
N ASN A 169 -14.23 20.94 4.72
CA ASN A 169 -15.24 21.77 5.37
C ASN A 169 -16.54 21.52 4.58
N ASN A 170 -17.44 20.74 5.15
CA ASN A 170 -18.84 20.76 4.74
C ASN A 170 -19.41 22.04 5.34
N ASP A 171 -19.29 23.14 4.60
CA ASP A 171 -20.15 24.30 4.76
C ASP A 171 -21.55 24.00 4.22
#